data_AF-A0A928C008-F1
#
_entry.id   AF-A0A928C008-F1
#
_cell.length_a   1.000
_cell.length_b   1.000
_cell.length_c   1.000
_cell.angle_alpha   90.00
_cell.angle_beta   90.00
_cell.angle_gamma   90.00
#
_symmetry.space_group_name_H-M   'P 1'
#
loop_
_entity.id
_entity.type
_entity.pdbx_description
1 polymer ?
#
loop_
_entity_poly.entity_id
_entity_poly.type
_entity_poly.pdbx_seq_one_letter_code
_entity_poly.pdbx_strand_id
1 'polypeptide(L)'
;MLRKYLHQIIYIITLIVLFSCEGNIYDNGVDKEVVPCQIKVKTNGYGRVTPDKFIVPAGETFTIKAQANRGYIFKYWASGDRIVSINNIYKTEVYKDTEFEAYFQNEEVDIKAVDLGLSVKWADCNIGASLPHEYGDFFAWGETSPKSSIDYFWETYILSEGTYSSLTKYNSIAEFGRIDNRNIITKKDDAAYSIMGENWRLPSKNEFIELYEKCKWEWTEQKGTYGYKIKGPNGNTIFLPLTGYFVATHHNLIGSGYYWSNINSEISPNDAYALTFTQDNIEIKTVSRKNGLPIRAVWRE
;
A
#
# COMPACT_ATOMS: atom_id res chain seq x y z
N MET A 1 106.71 -0.28 -1.64
CA MET A 1 107.36 -1.38 -2.41
C MET A 1 106.77 -2.70 -1.95
N LEU A 2 106.24 -3.49 -2.89
CA LEU A 2 106.31 -4.97 -2.97
C LEU A 2 106.17 -5.75 -1.64
N ARG A 3 105.22 -6.69 -1.44
CA ARG A 3 104.81 -7.80 -2.30
C ARG A 3 103.75 -8.60 -1.50
N LYS A 4 102.62 -8.95 -2.11
CA LYS A 4 102.31 -10.32 -2.59
C LYS A 4 101.97 -11.33 -1.49
N TYR A 5 100.94 -12.17 -1.57
CA TYR A 5 99.76 -12.39 -2.43
C TYR A 5 99.31 -13.82 -2.05
N LEU A 6 97.99 -14.10 -2.14
CA LEU A 6 97.40 -15.42 -2.47
C LEU A 6 97.55 -16.53 -1.41
N HIS A 7 96.56 -17.36 -1.09
CA HIS A 7 95.59 -18.10 -1.92
C HIS A 7 94.74 -18.91 -0.89
N GLN A 8 93.42 -19.14 -0.92
CA GLN A 8 92.56 -19.70 -1.95
C GLN A 8 91.05 -19.54 -1.57
N ILE A 9 90.19 -19.06 -2.49
CA ILE A 9 89.15 -19.79 -3.29
C ILE A 9 87.86 -20.06 -2.43
N ILE A 10 86.61 -19.68 -2.76
CA ILE A 10 85.76 -20.10 -3.90
C ILE A 10 84.50 -19.20 -4.04
N TYR A 11 84.36 -18.53 -5.21
CA TYR A 11 83.21 -18.38 -6.14
C TYR A 11 81.82 -17.93 -5.60
N ILE A 12 80.98 -17.06 -6.22
CA ILE A 12 80.92 -16.45 -7.57
C ILE A 12 79.90 -15.26 -7.58
N ILE A 13 80.29 -14.14 -8.21
CA ILE A 13 79.59 -13.17 -9.11
C ILE A 13 78.24 -12.53 -8.66
N THR A 14 78.18 -11.26 -8.17
CA THR A 14 77.95 -9.92 -8.83
C THR A 14 76.69 -9.80 -9.73
N LEU A 15 75.81 -8.78 -9.69
CA LEU A 15 76.04 -7.32 -9.72
C LEU A 15 74.71 -6.51 -9.51
N ILE A 16 74.71 -5.57 -8.55
CA ILE A 16 74.23 -4.16 -8.52
C ILE A 16 72.88 -3.75 -9.19
N VAL A 17 71.97 -3.15 -8.39
CA VAL A 17 71.41 -1.78 -8.64
C VAL A 17 71.09 -1.10 -7.28
N LEU A 18 71.62 0.12 -7.09
CA LEU A 18 71.38 1.06 -5.98
C LEU A 18 70.01 1.74 -6.10
N PHE A 19 69.30 1.99 -4.98
CA PHE A 19 68.62 3.27 -4.72
C PHE A 19 68.31 3.48 -3.22
N SER A 20 68.91 4.55 -2.67
CA SER A 20 68.55 5.46 -1.56
C SER A 20 68.12 4.99 -0.16
N CYS A 21 68.62 5.78 0.81
CA CYS A 21 68.67 5.64 2.25
C CYS A 21 67.37 5.87 3.05
N GLU A 22 67.43 5.31 4.27
CA GLU A 22 67.01 5.84 5.58
C GLU A 22 65.53 5.84 6.00
N GLY A 23 65.33 5.31 7.22
CA GLY A 23 64.23 5.71 8.10
C GLY A 23 63.37 4.57 8.63
N ASN A 24 63.88 3.77 9.59
CA ASN A 24 62.98 2.95 10.42
C ASN A 24 62.25 3.86 11.41
N ILE A 25 60.93 3.93 11.20
CA ILE A 25 59.91 4.63 11.96
C ILE A 25 59.65 3.87 13.27
N TYR A 26 59.69 4.58 14.41
CA TYR A 26 58.95 4.17 15.59
C TYR A 26 57.63 4.96 15.59
N ASP A 27 56.56 4.34 15.10
CA ASP A 27 55.20 4.82 15.27
C ASP A 27 54.61 4.10 16.50
N ASN A 28 54.47 4.85 17.59
CA ASN A 28 53.72 4.39 18.76
C ASN A 28 52.23 4.49 18.43
N GLY A 29 51.73 3.50 17.70
CA GLY A 29 50.31 3.30 17.43
C GLY A 29 49.57 3.01 18.73
N VAL A 30 49.02 4.05 19.36
CA VAL A 30 47.91 3.88 20.31
C VAL A 30 46.69 3.54 19.47
N ASP A 31 46.24 2.29 19.54
CA ASP A 31 44.93 1.90 19.00
C ASP A 31 43.88 2.86 19.58
N LYS A 32 43.36 3.77 18.74
CA LYS A 32 42.24 4.63 19.13
C LYS A 32 41.05 3.71 19.37
N GLU A 33 40.65 3.57 20.62
CA GLU A 33 39.44 2.86 21.01
C GLU A 33 38.24 3.46 20.25
N VAL A 34 37.70 2.68 19.31
CA VAL A 34 36.57 3.14 18.49
C VAL A 34 35.30 2.96 19.30
N VAL A 35 34.75 4.07 19.78
CA VAL A 35 33.55 4.06 20.61
C VAL A 35 32.35 3.59 19.77
N PRO A 36 31.67 2.49 20.14
CA PRO A 36 30.47 2.05 19.45
C PRO A 36 29.29 2.98 19.78
N CYS A 37 28.51 3.35 18.76
CA CYS A 37 27.31 4.17 18.88
C CYS A 37 26.07 3.30 18.75
N GLN A 38 25.13 3.43 19.68
CA GLN A 38 23.81 2.79 19.62
C GLN A 38 22.85 3.63 18.80
N ILE A 39 22.22 3.02 17.79
CA ILE A 39 21.24 3.67 16.92
C ILE A 39 19.86 3.09 17.16
N LYS A 40 18.89 3.97 17.36
CA LYS A 40 17.46 3.65 17.38
C LYS A 40 16.77 4.37 16.22
N VAL A 41 15.89 3.67 15.52
CA VAL A 41 15.13 4.21 14.40
C VAL A 41 13.67 3.90 14.64
N LYS A 42 12.85 4.95 14.72
CA LYS A 42 11.40 4.84 14.96
C LYS A 42 10.60 5.55 13.87
N THR A 43 9.28 5.48 13.97
CA THR A 43 8.36 6.17 13.07
C THR A 43 7.31 6.92 13.88
N ASN A 44 6.67 7.90 13.25
CA ASN A 44 5.48 8.55 13.80
C ASN A 44 4.20 7.67 13.71
N GLY A 45 4.33 6.36 13.46
CA GLY A 45 3.23 5.39 13.47
C GLY A 45 2.69 5.00 12.08
N TYR A 46 3.08 5.67 11.00
CA TYR A 46 2.49 5.46 9.68
C TYR A 46 3.44 4.88 8.62
N GLY A 47 4.42 4.11 9.08
CA GLY A 47 5.32 3.37 8.21
C GLY A 47 6.22 2.43 8.99
N ARG A 48 7.14 1.79 8.27
CA ARG A 48 8.15 0.86 8.77
C ARG A 48 9.55 1.40 8.44
N VAL A 49 10.53 1.01 9.24
CA VAL A 49 11.94 1.38 9.04
C VAL A 49 12.83 0.15 9.06
N THR A 50 13.99 0.24 8.41
CA THR A 50 14.96 -0.86 8.36
C THR A 50 16.39 -0.31 8.26
N PRO A 51 17.31 -0.72 9.15
CA PRO A 51 17.07 -1.39 10.43
C PRO A 51 16.36 -0.45 11.46
N ASP A 52 15.73 -1.03 12.48
CA ASP A 52 15.04 -0.30 13.58
C ASP A 52 15.95 -0.11 14.81
N LYS A 53 16.96 -0.97 15.01
CA LYS A 53 18.00 -0.82 16.03
C LYS A 53 19.29 -1.54 15.65
N PHE A 54 20.44 -0.91 15.87
CA PHE A 54 21.76 -1.50 15.60
C PHE A 54 22.88 -0.71 16.30
N ILE A 55 24.12 -1.20 16.20
CA ILE A 55 25.34 -0.56 16.72
C ILE A 55 26.29 -0.32 15.55
N VAL A 56 26.94 0.85 15.51
CA VAL A 56 27.92 1.22 14.49
C VAL A 56 29.13 1.89 15.14
N PRO A 57 30.37 1.64 14.70
CA PRO A 57 31.53 2.38 15.18
C PRO A 57 31.41 3.89 14.89
N ALA A 58 31.87 4.74 15.82
CA ALA A 58 31.83 6.18 15.62
C ALA A 58 32.55 6.61 14.33
N GLY A 59 31.87 7.38 13.48
CA GLY A 59 32.38 7.85 12.18
C GLY A 59 32.25 6.84 11.03
N GLU A 60 31.67 5.64 11.25
CA GLU A 60 31.36 4.73 10.14
C GLU A 60 30.01 5.04 9.50
N THR A 61 29.95 4.89 8.18
CA THR A 61 28.72 5.13 7.41
C THR A 61 27.78 3.94 7.47
N PHE A 62 26.49 4.21 7.67
CA PHE A 62 25.41 3.22 7.62
C PHE A 62 24.23 3.75 6.80
N THR A 63 23.22 2.90 6.56
CA THR A 63 22.02 3.28 5.81
C THR A 63 20.76 2.84 6.55
N ILE A 64 19.79 3.75 6.65
CA ILE A 64 18.43 3.49 7.13
C ILE A 64 17.43 3.73 5.99
N LYS A 65 16.36 2.94 5.96
CA LYS A 65 15.30 3.01 4.96
C LYS A 65 13.94 3.15 5.62
N ALA A 66 13.08 3.96 5.02
CA ALA A 66 11.69 4.12 5.42
C ALA A 66 10.75 3.60 4.33
N GLN A 67 9.73 2.85 4.74
CA GLN A 67 8.65 2.36 3.89
C GLN A 67 7.33 2.86 4.48
N ALA A 68 6.57 3.64 3.71
CA ALA A 68 5.28 4.14 4.17
C ALA A 68 4.24 3.03 4.25
N ASN A 69 3.32 3.13 5.20
CA ASN A 69 2.09 2.35 5.17
C ASN A 69 1.20 2.85 4.02
N ARG A 70 0.25 2.01 3.58
CA ARG A 70 -0.73 2.40 2.55
C ARG A 70 -1.45 3.70 2.96
N GLY A 71 -1.58 4.64 2.03
CA GLY A 71 -2.23 5.94 2.25
C GLY A 71 -1.32 7.00 2.87
N TYR A 72 -0.02 6.70 3.02
CA TYR A 72 0.96 7.65 3.54
C TYR A 72 2.16 7.74 2.61
N ILE A 73 2.82 8.90 2.65
CA ILE A 73 4.10 9.15 2.00
C ILE A 73 5.16 9.43 3.06
N PHE A 74 6.38 8.97 2.81
CA PHE A 74 7.53 9.40 3.58
C PHE A 74 7.81 10.89 3.30
N LYS A 75 8.05 11.68 4.35
CA LYS A 75 8.38 13.11 4.23
C LYS A 75 9.83 13.39 4.55
N TYR A 76 10.30 12.97 5.72
CA TYR A 76 11.66 13.24 6.17
C TYR A 76 12.09 12.35 7.34
N TRP A 77 13.40 12.30 7.56
CA TRP A 77 14.04 11.82 8.77
C TRP A 77 14.32 12.99 9.70
N ALA A 78 14.06 12.81 10.98
CA ALA A 78 14.45 13.76 12.04
C ALA A 78 15.36 13.11 13.07
N SER A 79 16.21 13.92 13.70
CA SER A 79 16.92 13.57 14.94
C SER A 79 16.73 14.70 15.94
N GLY A 80 15.94 14.44 16.99
CA GLY A 80 15.34 15.51 17.80
C GLY A 80 14.50 16.45 16.92
N ASP A 81 14.65 17.75 17.11
CA ASP A 81 13.89 18.78 16.36
C ASP A 81 14.48 19.10 14.97
N ARG A 82 15.55 18.40 14.55
CA ARG A 82 16.26 18.68 13.30
C ARG A 82 15.89 17.69 12.22
N ILE A 83 15.48 18.20 11.06
CA ILE A 83 15.37 17.42 9.83
C ILE A 83 16.78 17.12 9.31
N VAL A 84 17.08 15.84 9.11
CA VAL A 84 18.41 15.37 8.69
C VAL A 84 18.44 14.82 7.27
N SER A 85 17.28 14.44 6.71
CA SER A 85 17.16 14.00 5.31
C SER A 85 15.72 14.02 4.84
N ILE A 86 15.50 14.30 3.55
CA ILE A 86 14.22 14.16 2.85
C ILE A 86 14.17 12.94 1.93
N ASN A 87 15.26 12.15 1.87
CA ASN A 87 15.32 10.92 1.09
C ASN A 87 14.93 9.72 1.98
N ASN A 88 14.02 8.88 1.49
CA ASN A 88 13.54 7.70 2.24
C ASN A 88 14.65 6.67 2.51
N ILE A 89 15.66 6.60 1.63
CA ILE A 89 16.94 5.92 1.87
C ILE A 89 17.93 6.99 2.33
N TYR A 90 18.36 6.90 3.58
CA TYR A 90 19.28 7.85 4.18
C TYR A 90 20.57 7.16 4.59
N LYS A 91 21.69 7.59 3.99
CA LYS A 91 23.04 7.14 4.32
C LYS A 91 23.76 8.24 5.10
N THR A 92 24.29 7.91 6.26
CA THR A 92 24.91 8.88 7.18
C THR A 92 25.93 8.24 8.11
N GLU A 93 26.61 9.06 8.92
CA GLU A 93 27.54 8.68 9.99
C GLU A 93 27.15 9.39 11.30
N VAL A 94 27.56 8.82 12.43
CA VAL A 94 27.33 9.38 13.77
C VAL A 94 28.55 9.22 14.66
N TYR A 95 28.68 10.06 15.68
CA TYR A 95 29.80 10.04 16.65
C TYR A 95 29.35 9.82 18.10
N LYS A 96 28.05 9.56 18.30
CA LYS A 96 27.44 9.24 19.59
C LYS A 96 26.10 8.53 19.36
N ASP A 97 25.55 7.97 20.43
CA ASP A 97 24.20 7.40 20.43
C ASP A 97 23.18 8.39 19.85
N THR A 98 22.40 7.92 18.89
CA THR A 98 21.52 8.77 18.08
C THR A 98 20.19 8.07 17.83
N GLU A 99 19.11 8.82 17.92
CA GLU A 99 17.78 8.38 17.52
C GLU A 99 17.35 9.10 16.24
N PHE A 100 16.81 8.33 15.30
CA PHE A 100 16.17 8.84 14.09
C PHE A 100 14.69 8.51 14.10
N GLU A 101 13.87 9.42 13.59
CA GLU A 101 12.43 9.21 13.41
C GLU A 101 12.04 9.47 11.96
N ALA A 102 11.43 8.49 11.31
CA ALA A 102 10.80 8.67 10.00
C ALA A 102 9.42 9.29 10.18
N TYR A 103 9.21 10.44 9.54
CA TYR A 103 7.94 11.13 9.48
C TYR A 103 7.22 10.79 8.19
N PHE A 104 6.01 10.29 8.36
CA PHE A 104 5.07 10.01 7.29
C PHE A 104 3.88 10.96 7.40
N GLN A 105 3.32 11.33 6.26
CA GLN A 105 2.13 12.16 6.16
C GLN A 105 1.11 11.42 5.30
N ASN A 106 -0.19 11.62 5.57
CA ASN A 106 -1.24 11.19 4.66
C ASN A 106 -0.89 11.65 3.24
N GLU A 107 -0.92 10.72 2.30
CA GLU A 107 -1.03 11.08 0.90
C GLU A 107 -2.43 11.67 0.75
N GLU A 108 -2.54 12.98 0.52
CA GLU A 108 -3.78 13.52 -0.02
C GLU A 108 -3.93 12.89 -1.40
N VAL A 109 -4.70 11.79 -1.47
CA VAL A 109 -5.16 11.26 -2.73
C VAL A 109 -6.11 12.31 -3.29
N ASP A 110 -5.69 13.03 -4.32
CA ASP A 110 -6.57 13.92 -5.08
C ASP A 110 -7.59 13.03 -5.82
N ILE A 111 -8.69 12.73 -5.14
CA ILE A 111 -9.76 11.89 -5.68
C ILE A 111 -10.49 12.72 -6.73
N LYS A 112 -10.41 12.29 -7.99
CA LYS A 112 -11.04 13.03 -9.08
C LYS A 112 -12.45 12.49 -9.33
N ALA A 113 -13.42 13.39 -9.23
CA ALA A 113 -14.78 13.14 -9.70
C ALA A 113 -14.84 13.31 -11.24
N VAL A 114 -14.79 12.18 -11.95
CA VAL A 114 -14.85 12.12 -13.41
C VAL A 114 -16.31 12.17 -13.87
N ASP A 115 -16.68 13.25 -14.55
CA ASP A 115 -17.95 13.32 -15.26
C ASP A 115 -17.89 12.49 -16.54
N LEU A 116 -18.70 11.44 -16.62
CA LEU A 116 -18.85 10.59 -17.81
C LEU A 116 -20.03 11.02 -18.71
N GLY A 117 -20.75 12.09 -18.37
CA GLY A 117 -22.00 12.48 -19.02
C GLY A 117 -23.17 11.62 -18.57
N LEU A 118 -23.14 11.16 -17.31
CA LEU A 118 -24.15 10.33 -16.66
C LEU A 118 -24.88 11.12 -15.57
N SER A 119 -25.72 10.46 -14.77
CA SER A 119 -26.44 11.12 -13.65
C SER A 119 -25.54 11.51 -12.47
N VAL A 120 -24.34 10.93 -12.36
CA VAL A 120 -23.34 11.21 -11.32
C VAL A 120 -21.92 11.22 -11.89
N LYS A 121 -21.00 11.86 -11.15
CA LYS A 121 -19.57 11.73 -11.42
C LYS A 121 -19.03 10.48 -10.72
N TRP A 122 -18.04 9.84 -11.32
CA TRP A 122 -17.42 8.62 -10.81
C TRP A 122 -16.01 8.90 -10.30
N ALA A 123 -15.59 8.23 -9.23
CA ALA A 123 -14.20 8.30 -8.78
C ALA A 123 -13.26 7.74 -9.85
N ASP A 124 -12.12 8.39 -10.06
CA ASP A 124 -11.07 7.92 -10.96
C ASP A 124 -10.32 6.68 -10.45
N CYS A 125 -10.33 6.46 -9.13
CA CYS A 125 -9.76 5.30 -8.45
C CYS A 125 -10.77 4.56 -7.54
N ASN A 126 -10.49 3.30 -7.21
CA ASN A 126 -11.18 2.60 -6.12
C ASN A 126 -10.78 3.24 -4.78
N ILE A 127 -11.64 3.16 -3.76
CA ILE A 127 -11.24 3.55 -2.41
C ILE A 127 -9.96 2.79 -2.02
N GLY A 128 -8.97 3.51 -1.50
CA GLY A 128 -7.67 2.94 -1.11
C GLY A 128 -6.65 2.78 -2.24
N ALA A 129 -7.01 3.03 -3.50
CA ALA A 129 -6.08 3.05 -4.62
C ALA A 129 -5.61 4.48 -4.93
N SER A 130 -4.33 4.62 -5.29
CA SER A 130 -3.76 5.90 -5.77
C SER A 130 -3.74 5.96 -7.30
N LEU A 131 -3.88 4.81 -7.98
CA LEU A 131 -3.91 4.71 -9.44
C LEU A 131 -5.13 3.89 -9.94
N PRO A 132 -5.70 4.22 -11.12
CA PRO A 132 -6.94 3.57 -11.60
C PRO A 132 -6.86 2.05 -11.77
N HIS A 133 -5.67 1.50 -12.03
CA HIS A 133 -5.42 0.07 -12.25
C HIS A 133 -5.09 -0.72 -10.98
N GLU A 134 -4.96 -0.05 -9.83
CA GLU A 134 -4.80 -0.70 -8.53
C GLU A 134 -6.17 -1.15 -8.00
N TYR A 135 -6.17 -2.25 -7.24
CA TYR A 135 -7.42 -2.86 -6.80
C TYR A 135 -8.17 -2.05 -5.74
N GLY A 136 -7.47 -1.22 -4.97
CA GLY A 136 -8.05 -0.52 -3.84
C GLY A 136 -8.12 -1.40 -2.59
N ASP A 137 -8.86 -0.92 -1.61
CA ASP A 137 -9.25 -1.63 -0.40
C ASP A 137 -10.55 -2.39 -0.63
N PHE A 138 -10.80 -3.39 0.20
CA PHE A 138 -11.97 -4.24 0.12
C PHE A 138 -12.79 -4.06 1.40
N PHE A 139 -14.11 -4.05 1.24
CA PHE A 139 -15.05 -3.74 2.31
C PHE A 139 -16.13 -4.80 2.33
N ALA A 140 -16.53 -5.25 3.52
CA ALA A 140 -17.81 -5.90 3.67
C ALA A 140 -18.92 -4.84 3.53
N TRP A 141 -20.08 -5.24 3.00
CA TRP A 141 -21.15 -4.30 2.69
C TRP A 141 -21.68 -3.63 3.95
N GLY A 142 -21.70 -2.29 3.98
CA GLY A 142 -22.11 -1.51 5.14
C GLY A 142 -21.01 -1.29 6.18
N GLU A 143 -19.77 -1.70 5.90
CA GLU A 143 -18.62 -1.38 6.74
C GLU A 143 -17.82 -0.22 6.17
N THR A 144 -17.29 0.63 7.06
CA THR A 144 -16.56 1.84 6.69
C THR A 144 -15.04 1.70 6.78
N SER A 145 -14.55 0.56 7.27
CA SER A 145 -13.13 0.25 7.37
C SER A 145 -12.85 -1.07 6.68
N PRO A 146 -11.74 -1.19 5.92
CA PRO A 146 -11.41 -2.44 5.28
C PRO A 146 -10.92 -3.48 6.30
N LYS A 147 -10.97 -4.76 5.90
CA LYS A 147 -10.42 -5.87 6.70
C LYS A 147 -9.25 -6.55 6.00
N SER A 148 -8.49 -7.33 6.76
CA SER A 148 -7.51 -8.26 6.20
C SER A 148 -8.20 -9.25 5.25
N SER A 149 -7.47 -9.72 4.24
CA SER A 149 -7.95 -10.64 3.21
C SER A 149 -8.53 -11.95 3.75
N ILE A 150 -8.15 -12.32 4.99
CA ILE A 150 -8.58 -13.53 5.66
C ILE A 150 -9.74 -13.33 6.64
N ASP A 151 -10.27 -12.11 6.79
CA ASP A 151 -11.21 -11.76 7.86
C ASP A 151 -12.66 -11.54 7.36
N TYR A 152 -13.07 -12.16 6.25
CA TYR A 152 -14.42 -11.99 5.67
C TYR A 152 -15.38 -13.14 6.03
N PHE A 153 -15.68 -13.25 7.33
CA PHE A 153 -16.56 -14.22 7.96
C PHE A 153 -17.82 -13.57 8.53
N TRP A 154 -18.82 -14.37 8.90
CA TRP A 154 -20.01 -13.82 9.58
C TRP A 154 -19.63 -13.31 10.98
N GLU A 155 -18.75 -14.03 11.67
CA GLU A 155 -18.17 -13.73 12.98
C GLU A 155 -17.46 -12.37 13.03
N THR A 156 -16.91 -11.92 11.90
CA THR A 156 -16.19 -10.65 11.78
C THR A 156 -17.01 -9.57 11.07
N TYR A 157 -18.21 -9.89 10.59
CA TYR A 157 -19.08 -8.95 9.89
C TYR A 157 -19.90 -8.13 10.87
N ILE A 158 -19.65 -6.81 10.93
CA ILE A 158 -20.16 -5.94 12.00
C ILE A 158 -21.68 -5.77 12.00
N LEU A 159 -22.35 -6.07 10.88
CA LEU A 159 -23.80 -5.98 10.75
C LEU A 159 -24.49 -7.34 10.98
N SER A 160 -23.81 -8.27 11.65
CA SER A 160 -24.37 -9.53 12.13
C SER A 160 -23.80 -9.90 13.50
N GLU A 161 -24.54 -10.68 14.28
CA GLU A 161 -24.05 -11.31 15.52
C GLU A 161 -23.42 -12.68 15.19
N GLY A 162 -22.49 -12.68 14.25
CA GLY A 162 -21.63 -13.83 13.95
C GLY A 162 -22.23 -14.98 13.13
N THR A 163 -23.48 -14.89 12.65
CA THR A 163 -24.09 -15.96 11.86
C THR A 163 -24.91 -15.43 10.68
N TYR A 164 -25.19 -16.30 9.71
CA TYR A 164 -26.04 -16.03 8.54
C TYR A 164 -27.48 -15.61 8.93
N SER A 165 -27.95 -15.96 10.13
CA SER A 165 -29.32 -15.69 10.59
C SER A 165 -29.39 -14.68 11.73
N SER A 166 -28.35 -13.85 11.91
CA SER A 166 -28.28 -12.88 13.00
C SER A 166 -27.91 -11.46 12.55
N LEU A 167 -28.42 -11.01 11.39
CA LEU A 167 -28.28 -9.63 10.93
C LEU A 167 -28.79 -8.62 11.97
N THR A 168 -28.07 -7.51 12.14
CA THR A 168 -28.41 -6.45 13.08
C THR A 168 -28.97 -5.19 12.42
N LYS A 169 -28.77 -5.04 11.09
CA LYS A 169 -29.26 -3.92 10.27
C LYS A 169 -29.58 -4.33 8.84
N TYR A 170 -30.42 -3.52 8.21
CA TYR A 170 -30.81 -3.64 6.80
C TYR A 170 -31.46 -4.99 6.51
N ASN A 171 -32.54 -5.30 7.22
CA ASN A 171 -33.22 -6.57 7.10
C ASN A 171 -34.74 -6.41 7.24
N SER A 172 -35.48 -7.12 6.38
CA SER A 172 -36.94 -7.17 6.33
C SER A 172 -37.51 -8.56 6.61
N ILE A 173 -36.66 -9.58 6.82
CA ILE A 173 -37.06 -10.98 6.97
C ILE A 173 -36.65 -11.50 8.35
N ALA A 174 -37.62 -11.97 9.15
CA ALA A 174 -37.42 -12.40 10.53
C ALA A 174 -36.37 -13.52 10.68
N GLU A 175 -36.31 -14.43 9.71
CA GLU A 175 -35.40 -15.58 9.70
C GLU A 175 -33.91 -15.20 9.66
N PHE A 176 -33.61 -13.96 9.25
CA PHE A 176 -32.24 -13.47 9.12
C PHE A 176 -31.80 -12.52 10.22
N GLY A 177 -32.65 -12.22 11.23
CA GLY A 177 -32.28 -11.42 12.39
C GLY A 177 -33.17 -10.20 12.62
N ARG A 178 -32.60 -9.14 13.18
CA ARG A 178 -33.33 -7.92 13.57
C ARG A 178 -33.98 -7.27 12.34
N ILE A 179 -35.27 -7.00 12.41
CA ILE A 179 -36.01 -6.30 11.35
C ILE A 179 -35.93 -4.79 11.59
N ASP A 180 -35.48 -4.06 10.58
CA ASP A 180 -35.55 -2.60 10.51
C ASP A 180 -36.20 -2.08 9.22
N ASN A 181 -36.57 -3.00 8.31
CA ASN A 181 -37.19 -2.71 7.02
C ASN A 181 -36.41 -1.69 6.17
N ARG A 182 -35.08 -1.71 6.27
CA ARG A 182 -34.18 -0.92 5.42
C ARG A 182 -33.40 -1.84 4.50
N ASN A 183 -33.08 -1.34 3.31
CA ASN A 183 -32.23 -2.04 2.34
C ASN A 183 -31.14 -1.16 1.73
N ILE A 184 -31.20 0.16 1.95
CA ILE A 184 -30.22 1.12 1.45
C ILE A 184 -29.31 1.57 2.60
N ILE A 185 -28.00 1.62 2.36
CA ILE A 185 -27.02 2.00 3.38
C ILE A 185 -27.21 3.47 3.80
N THR A 186 -27.04 3.74 5.08
CA THR A 186 -27.01 5.11 5.61
C THR A 186 -25.60 5.70 5.54
N LYS A 187 -25.48 7.03 5.61
CA LYS A 187 -24.17 7.72 5.65
C LYS A 187 -23.17 7.12 6.68
N LYS A 188 -23.67 6.62 7.82
CA LYS A 188 -22.83 6.03 8.88
C LYS A 188 -22.23 4.68 8.52
N ASP A 189 -22.85 3.98 7.59
CA ASP A 189 -22.45 2.66 7.12
C ASP A 189 -21.90 2.74 5.67
N ASP A 190 -21.61 3.95 5.17
CA ASP A 190 -21.07 4.22 3.83
C ASP A 190 -19.56 4.49 3.90
N ALA A 191 -18.78 3.56 3.35
CA ALA A 191 -17.32 3.68 3.31
C ALA A 191 -16.86 4.87 2.45
N ALA A 192 -17.51 5.15 1.33
CA ALA A 192 -17.16 6.27 0.48
C ALA A 192 -17.41 7.60 1.19
N TYR A 193 -18.56 7.74 1.87
CA TYR A 193 -18.84 8.91 2.70
C TYR A 193 -17.81 9.09 3.81
N SER A 194 -17.52 7.99 4.53
CA SER A 194 -16.65 8.02 5.71
C SER A 194 -15.18 8.30 5.38
N ILE A 195 -14.70 7.83 4.23
CA ILE A 195 -13.29 7.93 3.82
C ILE A 195 -13.05 9.15 2.92
N MET A 196 -13.98 9.47 2.03
CA MET A 196 -13.79 10.47 0.97
C MET A 196 -14.57 11.78 1.25
N GLY A 197 -15.50 11.78 2.20
CA GLY A 197 -16.23 12.97 2.65
C GLY A 197 -17.65 13.10 2.11
N GLU A 198 -18.30 14.22 2.45
CA GLU A 198 -19.77 14.35 2.47
C GLU A 198 -20.50 14.05 1.16
N ASN A 199 -19.86 14.30 0.02
CA ASN A 199 -20.48 14.20 -1.30
C ASN A 199 -20.19 12.86 -2.00
N TRP A 200 -19.36 12.01 -1.39
CA TRP A 200 -19.05 10.69 -1.90
C TRP A 200 -19.93 9.62 -1.25
N ARG A 201 -20.34 8.64 -2.05
CA ARG A 201 -21.16 7.51 -1.58
C ARG A 201 -20.95 6.27 -2.45
N LEU A 202 -21.45 5.12 -1.97
CA LEU A 202 -21.59 3.96 -2.84
C LEU A 202 -22.53 4.27 -4.03
N PRO A 203 -22.27 3.70 -5.22
CA PRO A 203 -23.20 3.76 -6.34
C PRO A 203 -24.52 3.05 -6.01
N SER A 204 -25.61 3.56 -6.55
CA SER A 204 -26.87 2.83 -6.57
C SER A 204 -26.86 1.75 -7.64
N LYS A 205 -27.78 0.77 -7.50
CA LYS A 205 -28.01 -0.24 -8.54
C LYS A 205 -28.31 0.40 -9.90
N ASN A 206 -29.12 1.47 -9.93
CA ASN A 206 -29.49 2.16 -11.18
C ASN A 206 -28.33 2.94 -11.80
N GLU A 207 -27.38 3.43 -11.01
CA GLU A 207 -26.18 4.08 -11.55
C GLU A 207 -25.22 3.07 -12.19
N PHE A 208 -25.15 1.84 -11.67
CA PHE A 208 -24.46 0.75 -12.38
C PHE A 208 -25.17 0.36 -13.69
N ILE A 209 -26.51 0.30 -13.69
CA ILE A 209 -27.29 0.07 -14.92
C ILE A 209 -26.97 1.18 -15.94
N GLU A 210 -27.00 2.44 -15.51
CA GLU A 210 -26.70 3.57 -16.38
C GLU A 210 -25.26 3.51 -16.93
N LEU A 211 -24.27 3.17 -16.09
CA LEU A 211 -22.88 3.00 -16.50
C LEU A 211 -22.74 1.90 -17.56
N TYR A 212 -23.45 0.78 -17.39
CA TYR A 212 -23.45 -0.32 -18.35
C TYR A 212 -24.13 0.06 -19.68
N GLU A 213 -25.33 0.64 -19.61
CA GLU A 213 -26.16 0.90 -20.79
C GLU A 213 -25.70 2.10 -21.62
N LYS A 214 -25.16 3.14 -20.97
CA LYS A 214 -24.83 4.42 -21.64
C LYS A 214 -23.36 4.58 -22.00
N CYS A 215 -22.45 3.78 -21.44
CA CYS A 215 -21.02 3.89 -21.73
C CYS A 215 -20.55 2.80 -22.70
N LYS A 216 -19.45 3.08 -23.40
CA LYS A 216 -18.72 2.08 -24.18
C LYS A 216 -17.68 1.39 -23.29
N TRP A 217 -17.75 0.06 -23.21
CA TRP A 217 -16.82 -0.77 -22.47
C TRP A 217 -15.81 -1.40 -23.42
N GLU A 218 -14.52 -1.14 -23.18
CA GLU A 218 -13.41 -1.67 -23.98
C GLU A 218 -12.47 -2.48 -23.08
N TRP A 219 -12.39 -3.79 -23.33
CA TRP A 219 -11.50 -4.68 -22.59
C TRP A 219 -10.04 -4.31 -22.87
N THR A 220 -9.25 -4.13 -21.83
CA THR A 220 -7.86 -3.70 -21.97
C THR A 220 -7.01 -4.10 -20.76
N GLU A 221 -5.72 -3.80 -20.82
CA GLU A 221 -4.76 -3.99 -19.75
C GLU A 221 -4.06 -2.67 -19.46
N GLN A 222 -3.98 -2.30 -18.19
CA GLN A 222 -3.20 -1.15 -17.73
C GLN A 222 -2.16 -1.62 -16.72
N LYS A 223 -0.87 -1.46 -17.07
CA LYS A 223 0.27 -1.73 -16.19
C LYS A 223 0.24 -3.13 -15.53
N GLY A 224 -0.14 -4.17 -16.27
CA GLY A 224 -0.22 -5.54 -15.75
C GLY A 224 -1.58 -5.95 -15.20
N THR A 225 -2.54 -5.02 -15.10
CA THR A 225 -3.87 -5.30 -14.58
C THR A 225 -4.92 -5.25 -15.69
N TYR A 226 -5.61 -6.37 -15.91
CA TYR A 226 -6.76 -6.45 -16.82
C TYR A 226 -7.99 -5.76 -16.26
N GLY A 227 -8.85 -5.24 -17.15
CA GLY A 227 -10.10 -4.59 -16.79
C GLY A 227 -10.77 -3.94 -17.99
N TYR A 228 -11.71 -3.04 -17.72
CA TYR A 228 -12.39 -2.27 -18.75
C TYR A 228 -12.02 -0.80 -18.69
N LYS A 229 -11.65 -0.25 -19.84
CA LYS A 229 -11.71 1.19 -20.08
C LYS A 229 -13.16 1.52 -20.46
N ILE A 230 -13.80 2.36 -19.65
CA ILE A 230 -15.19 2.75 -19.81
C ILE A 230 -15.21 4.18 -20.31
N LYS A 231 -15.80 4.41 -21.48
CA LYS A 231 -15.94 5.73 -22.09
C LYS A 231 -17.38 6.20 -22.04
N GLY A 232 -17.61 7.33 -21.39
CA GLY A 232 -18.94 7.93 -21.27
C GLY A 232 -19.39 8.65 -22.55
N PRO A 233 -20.70 9.00 -22.66
CA PRO A 233 -21.23 9.76 -23.79
C PRO A 233 -20.51 11.09 -24.08
N ASN A 234 -19.98 11.74 -23.04
CA ASN A 234 -19.24 13.00 -23.19
C ASN A 234 -17.77 12.80 -23.64
N GLY A 235 -17.32 11.55 -23.79
CA GLY A 235 -15.98 11.20 -24.25
C GLY A 235 -14.93 10.99 -23.14
N ASN A 236 -15.24 11.35 -21.89
CA ASN A 236 -14.36 11.07 -20.74
C ASN A 236 -14.32 9.58 -20.42
N THR A 237 -13.27 9.16 -19.71
CA THR A 237 -13.03 7.74 -19.43
C THR A 237 -12.61 7.46 -17.99
N ILE A 238 -13.03 6.31 -17.47
CA ILE A 238 -12.48 5.69 -16.27
C ILE A 238 -11.95 4.28 -16.60
N PHE A 239 -11.21 3.66 -15.68
CA PHE A 239 -10.79 2.26 -15.77
C PHE A 239 -11.28 1.49 -14.55
N LEU A 240 -11.95 0.35 -14.77
CA LEU A 240 -12.32 -0.58 -13.71
C LEU A 240 -11.49 -1.87 -13.82
N PRO A 241 -10.55 -2.13 -12.89
CA PRO A 241 -9.76 -3.35 -12.89
C PRO A 241 -10.60 -4.58 -12.53
N LEU A 242 -10.12 -5.76 -12.93
CA LEU A 242 -10.58 -7.06 -12.42
C LEU A 242 -10.01 -7.27 -11.02
N THR A 243 -10.79 -6.89 -10.02
CA THR A 243 -10.33 -6.86 -8.62
C THR A 243 -10.46 -8.20 -7.91
N GLY A 244 -11.29 -9.11 -8.42
CA GLY A 244 -11.76 -10.24 -7.62
C GLY A 244 -12.57 -9.79 -6.40
N TYR A 245 -12.69 -10.69 -5.42
CA TYR A 245 -13.30 -10.43 -4.13
C TYR A 245 -12.74 -11.38 -3.06
N PHE A 246 -12.81 -10.98 -1.80
CA PHE A 246 -12.43 -11.82 -0.66
C PHE A 246 -13.63 -12.53 -0.05
N VAL A 247 -13.45 -13.81 0.29
CA VAL A 247 -14.42 -14.63 1.01
C VAL A 247 -13.69 -15.52 2.02
N ALA A 248 -14.01 -15.38 3.31
CA ALA A 248 -13.38 -16.17 4.36
C ALA A 248 -11.84 -16.18 4.22
N THR A 249 -11.22 -17.38 4.11
CA THR A 249 -9.77 -17.56 3.93
C THR A 249 -9.29 -17.50 2.48
N HIS A 250 -10.16 -17.20 1.51
CA HIS A 250 -9.83 -17.26 0.09
C HIS A 250 -9.98 -15.89 -0.59
N HIS A 251 -8.97 -15.55 -1.39
CA HIS A 251 -9.10 -14.52 -2.39
C HIS A 251 -9.50 -15.19 -3.71
N ASN A 252 -10.66 -14.86 -4.26
CA ASN A 252 -11.04 -15.37 -5.58
C ASN A 252 -10.53 -14.39 -6.63
N LEU A 253 -9.29 -14.61 -7.06
CA LEU A 253 -8.43 -13.56 -7.60
C LEU A 253 -8.50 -13.34 -9.10
N ILE A 254 -9.06 -14.25 -9.92
CA ILE A 254 -8.70 -14.21 -11.33
C ILE A 254 -9.92 -14.33 -12.24
N GLY A 255 -10.12 -13.27 -13.03
CA GLY A 255 -11.02 -13.25 -14.19
C GLY A 255 -12.24 -12.34 -14.07
N SER A 256 -12.47 -11.69 -12.92
CA SER A 256 -13.67 -10.85 -12.75
C SER A 256 -13.47 -9.60 -11.90
N GLY A 257 -14.18 -8.53 -12.24
CA GLY A 257 -14.36 -7.35 -11.40
C GLY A 257 -15.63 -7.46 -10.54
N TYR A 258 -15.60 -6.88 -9.35
CA TYR A 258 -16.72 -6.85 -8.40
C TYR A 258 -16.79 -5.49 -7.72
N TYR A 259 -17.96 -4.86 -7.65
CA TYR A 259 -18.11 -3.53 -7.05
C TYR A 259 -19.43 -3.40 -6.32
N TRP A 260 -19.39 -3.03 -5.04
CA TRP A 260 -20.60 -2.87 -4.24
C TRP A 260 -21.51 -1.75 -4.73
N SER A 261 -22.82 -2.01 -4.71
CA SER A 261 -23.85 -0.96 -4.72
C SER A 261 -24.33 -0.66 -3.30
N ASN A 262 -25.08 0.43 -3.14
CA ASN A 262 -25.60 0.89 -1.86
C ASN A 262 -26.88 0.15 -1.39
N ILE A 263 -27.31 -0.92 -2.06
CA ILE A 263 -28.59 -1.57 -1.78
C ILE A 263 -28.44 -3.08 -1.64
N ASN A 264 -29.04 -3.65 -0.59
CA ASN A 264 -29.10 -5.09 -0.40
C ASN A 264 -30.27 -5.73 -1.16
N SER A 265 -30.27 -7.06 -1.25
CA SER A 265 -31.31 -7.80 -1.96
C SER A 265 -32.60 -7.86 -1.16
N GLU A 266 -33.72 -7.57 -1.82
CA GLU A 266 -35.05 -7.68 -1.24
C GLU A 266 -35.48 -9.15 -1.03
N ILE A 267 -34.86 -10.08 -1.76
CA ILE A 267 -35.13 -11.52 -1.68
C ILE A 267 -34.29 -12.19 -0.59
N SER A 268 -33.02 -11.79 -0.48
CA SER A 268 -32.04 -12.35 0.47
C SER A 268 -31.27 -11.20 1.12
N PRO A 269 -31.70 -10.70 2.30
CA PRO A 269 -31.06 -9.57 2.95
C PRO A 269 -29.62 -9.85 3.39
N ASN A 270 -29.17 -11.11 3.33
CA ASN A 270 -27.78 -11.52 3.51
C ASN A 270 -26.87 -11.18 2.32
N ASP A 271 -27.45 -10.86 1.17
CA ASP A 271 -26.74 -10.50 -0.04
C ASP A 271 -27.02 -9.05 -0.44
N ALA A 272 -26.05 -8.41 -1.10
CA ALA A 272 -26.23 -7.08 -1.67
C ALA A 272 -25.88 -7.02 -3.14
N TYR A 273 -26.49 -6.06 -3.85
CA TYR A 273 -26.25 -5.91 -5.27
C TYR A 273 -24.83 -5.40 -5.51
N ALA A 274 -24.16 -6.02 -6.48
CA ALA A 274 -22.84 -5.64 -6.95
C ALA A 274 -22.83 -5.67 -8.49
N LEU A 275 -22.10 -4.72 -9.09
CA LEU A 275 -21.69 -4.82 -10.48
C LEU A 275 -20.58 -5.88 -10.56
N THR A 276 -20.73 -6.83 -11.47
CA THR A 276 -19.72 -7.86 -11.72
C THR A 276 -19.47 -8.01 -13.20
N PHE A 277 -18.22 -8.28 -13.59
CA PHE A 277 -17.89 -8.45 -15.00
C PHE A 277 -16.69 -9.37 -15.21
N THR A 278 -16.73 -10.12 -16.31
CA THR A 278 -15.60 -10.83 -16.95
C THR A 278 -15.34 -10.20 -18.31
N GLN A 279 -14.46 -10.78 -19.13
CA GLN A 279 -14.31 -10.35 -20.53
C GLN A 279 -15.59 -10.55 -21.37
N ASP A 280 -16.38 -11.56 -21.02
CA ASP A 280 -17.51 -12.04 -21.82
C ASP A 280 -18.87 -11.61 -21.28
N ASN A 281 -18.94 -11.17 -20.01
CA ASN A 281 -20.20 -10.86 -19.35
C ASN A 281 -20.07 -9.65 -18.43
N ILE A 282 -21.07 -8.78 -18.43
CA ILE A 282 -21.23 -7.69 -17.47
C ILE A 282 -22.64 -7.82 -16.90
N GLU A 283 -22.77 -7.91 -15.59
CA GLU A 283 -24.05 -8.15 -14.93
C GLU A 283 -24.12 -7.45 -13.57
N ILE A 284 -25.34 -7.23 -13.10
CA ILE A 284 -25.59 -6.80 -11.73
C ILE A 284 -26.27 -7.96 -11.01
N LYS A 285 -25.58 -8.54 -10.04
CA LYS A 285 -26.05 -9.68 -9.26
C LYS A 285 -25.88 -9.43 -7.77
N THR A 286 -26.34 -10.37 -6.96
CA THR A 286 -26.21 -10.30 -5.52
C THR A 286 -24.99 -11.08 -5.04
N VAL A 287 -24.27 -10.53 -4.07
CA VAL A 287 -23.10 -11.15 -3.43
C VAL A 287 -23.27 -11.05 -1.92
N SER A 288 -22.83 -12.07 -1.18
CA SER A 288 -22.93 -12.10 0.28
C SER A 288 -22.29 -10.87 0.92
N ARG A 289 -23.05 -10.15 1.75
CA ARG A 289 -22.68 -8.87 2.35
C ARG A 289 -21.38 -8.93 3.17
N LYS A 290 -21.06 -10.10 3.74
CA LYS A 290 -19.83 -10.29 4.50
C LYS A 290 -18.57 -10.38 3.63
N ASN A 291 -18.69 -10.53 2.31
CA ASN A 291 -17.55 -10.66 1.42
C ASN A 291 -16.88 -9.30 1.21
N GLY A 292 -15.57 -9.31 1.02
CA GLY A 292 -14.81 -8.10 0.74
C GLY A 292 -14.84 -7.78 -0.74
N LEU A 293 -15.50 -6.68 -1.13
CA LEU A 293 -15.45 -6.15 -2.49
C LEU A 293 -14.93 -4.71 -2.45
N PRO A 294 -14.27 -4.26 -3.52
CA PRO A 294 -13.87 -2.87 -3.66
C PRO A 294 -15.09 -1.98 -3.95
N ILE A 295 -14.86 -0.68 -3.76
CA ILE A 295 -15.87 0.36 -3.99
C ILE A 295 -15.30 1.36 -4.98
N ARG A 296 -16.02 1.54 -6.09
CA ARG A 296 -15.85 2.65 -7.01
C ARG A 296 -16.91 3.69 -6.68
N ALA A 297 -16.55 4.68 -5.86
CA ALA A 297 -17.51 5.65 -5.34
C ALA A 297 -18.06 6.57 -6.45
N VAL A 298 -19.23 7.12 -6.19
CA VAL A 298 -19.83 8.19 -7.02
C VAL A 298 -19.99 9.45 -6.20
N TRP A 299 -20.03 10.57 -6.91
CA TRP A 299 -20.10 11.90 -6.34
C TRP A 299 -21.29 12.66 -6.91
N ARG A 300 -21.99 13.38 -6.02
CA ARG A 300 -23.13 14.22 -6.35
C ARG A 300 -22.96 15.59 -5.70
N GLU A 301 -23.10 16.64 -6.51
CA GLU A 301 -23.13 18.06 -6.08
C GLU A 301 -24.38 18.39 -5.26
#